data_AF-A0A161JVW3-F1
#
_entry.id   AF-A0A161JVW3-F1
#
_cell.length_a   1.000
_cell.length_b   1.000
_cell.length_c   1.000
_cell.angle_alpha   90.00
_cell.angle_beta   90.00
_cell.angle_gamma   90.00
#
_symmetry.space_group_name_H-M   'P 1'
#
loop_
_entity.id
_entity.type
_entity.pdbx_description
1 polymer ?
#
loop_
_entity_poly.entity_id
_entity_poly.type
_entity_poly.pdbx_seq_one_letter_code
_entity_poly.pdbx_strand_id
1 'polypeptide(L)'
;MSLFRDDGIVLRTQKLGEADRIITLLTRGHGRVRAVARGVRRTKSKFGARLEPFSHVDVQFFARGSELIGRGLPLCTQSETIAAYGSGIVTDYARYTAGTAMLETAERFTDHEGEPAVQQYLLLVGGLRTLARGSTPRTSSSTPSCSARSPSTATRPASTTARAADCPARTVSSRSPRAE
;
A
#
# COMPACT_ATOMS: atom_id res chain seq x y z
N MET A 1 23.11 -21.41 -13.58
CA MET A 1 22.79 -20.93 -12.22
C MET A 1 22.87 -19.42 -12.27
N SER A 2 21.81 -18.70 -11.92
CA SER A 2 21.79 -17.24 -11.97
C SER A 2 21.55 -16.67 -10.58
N LEU A 3 22.39 -15.69 -10.24
CA LEU A 3 22.28 -14.87 -9.05
C LEU A 3 21.88 -13.48 -9.54
N PHE A 4 20.76 -12.98 -9.05
CA PHE A 4 20.26 -11.66 -9.44
C PHE A 4 19.74 -10.92 -8.22
N ARG A 5 19.87 -9.59 -8.26
CA ARG A 5 19.54 -8.68 -7.16
C ARG A 5 18.45 -7.75 -7.66
N ASP A 6 17.43 -7.52 -6.83
CA ASP A 6 16.33 -6.64 -7.19
C ASP A 6 15.72 -5.99 -5.94
N ASP A 7 15.17 -4.81 -6.15
CA ASP A 7 14.46 -4.04 -5.13
C ASP A 7 12.99 -4.42 -5.15
N GLY A 8 12.42 -4.69 -3.98
CA GLY A 8 11.04 -5.14 -3.90
C GLY A 8 10.34 -4.89 -2.56
N ILE A 9 9.02 -4.80 -2.63
CA ILE A 9 8.16 -4.72 -1.44
C ILE A 9 7.60 -6.10 -1.13
N VAL A 10 7.64 -6.48 0.16
CA VAL A 10 6.99 -7.69 0.65
C VAL A 10 5.47 -7.48 0.67
N LEU A 11 4.75 -8.21 -0.18
CA LEU A 11 3.30 -8.20 -0.24
C LEU A 11 2.69 -9.09 0.84
N ARG A 12 3.14 -10.35 0.89
CA ARG A 12 2.64 -11.34 1.83
C ARG A 12 3.69 -12.38 2.15
N THR A 13 3.51 -13.03 3.29
CA THR A 13 4.33 -14.15 3.72
C THR A 13 3.45 -15.38 3.95
N GLN A 14 3.94 -16.54 3.53
CA GLN A 14 3.27 -17.84 3.67
C GLN A 14 4.22 -18.80 4.37
N LYS A 15 3.70 -19.67 5.23
CA LYS A 15 4.51 -20.68 5.91
C LYS A 15 4.73 -21.85 4.95
N LEU A 16 5.98 -22.26 4.75
CA LEU A 16 6.34 -23.45 3.96
C LEU A 16 6.82 -24.59 4.85
N GLY A 17 7.48 -24.27 5.95
CA GLY A 17 7.94 -25.25 6.94
C GLY A 17 8.05 -24.64 8.33
N GLU A 18 8.73 -25.35 9.24
CA GLU A 18 8.86 -24.91 10.62
C GLU A 18 9.69 -23.63 10.76
N ALA A 19 10.81 -23.57 10.03
CA ALA A 19 11.75 -22.44 10.07
C ALA A 19 11.64 -21.51 8.85
N ASP A 20 10.99 -21.97 7.78
CA ASP A 20 11.05 -21.38 6.44
C ASP A 20 9.71 -20.75 6.04
N ARG A 21 9.80 -19.65 5.28
CA ARG A 21 8.64 -18.93 4.76
C ARG A 21 8.78 -18.71 3.25
N ILE A 22 7.67 -18.81 2.54
CA ILE A 22 7.55 -18.28 1.17
C ILE A 22 7.19 -16.81 1.28
N ILE A 23 7.93 -15.95 0.61
CA ILE A 23 7.67 -14.52 0.52
C ILE A 23 7.19 -14.21 -0.89
N THR A 24 6.15 -13.39 -1.00
CA THR A 24 5.71 -12.82 -2.28
C THR A 24 6.18 -11.39 -2.31
N LEU A 25 7.05 -11.08 -3.26
CA LEU A 25 7.67 -9.77 -3.44
C LEU A 25 7.17 -9.16 -4.74
N LEU A 26 6.84 -7.87 -4.71
CA LEU A 26 6.72 -7.07 -5.92
C LEU A 26 8.05 -6.37 -6.16
N THR A 27 8.80 -6.85 -7.14
CA THR A 27 10.11 -6.32 -7.53
C THR A 27 9.98 -5.29 -8.65
N ARG A 28 10.96 -4.42 -8.77
CA ARG A 28 10.99 -3.38 -9.81
C ARG A 28 11.33 -3.96 -11.18
N GLY A 29 12.33 -4.84 -11.26
CA GLY A 29 12.84 -5.37 -12.53
C GLY A 29 12.09 -6.60 -13.03
N HIS A 30 11.68 -7.49 -12.13
CA HIS A 30 11.13 -8.80 -12.50
C HIS A 30 9.64 -8.97 -12.15
N GLY A 31 8.98 -7.89 -11.71
CA GLY A 31 7.57 -7.91 -11.35
C GLY A 31 7.30 -8.73 -10.10
N ARG A 32 6.20 -9.50 -10.10
CA ARG A 32 5.85 -10.36 -8.96
C ARG A 32 6.75 -11.60 -8.92
N VAL A 33 7.45 -11.78 -7.81
CA VAL A 33 8.37 -12.91 -7.57
C VAL A 33 8.00 -13.60 -6.25
N ARG A 34 7.78 -14.92 -6.32
CA ARG A 34 7.63 -15.76 -5.14
C ARG A 34 8.95 -16.45 -4.83
N ALA A 35 9.46 -16.27 -3.62
CA ALA A 35 10.75 -16.82 -3.22
C ALA A 35 10.67 -17.56 -1.88
N VAL A 36 11.59 -18.50 -1.67
CA VAL A 36 11.75 -19.16 -0.37
C VAL A 36 12.80 -18.42 0.44
N ALA A 37 12.43 -18.02 1.65
CA ALA A 37 13.35 -17.51 2.66
C ALA A 37 13.58 -18.60 3.70
N ARG A 38 14.82 -19.10 3.76
CA ARG A 38 15.21 -20.16 4.71
C ARG A 38 15.60 -19.59 6.06
N GLY A 39 15.12 -20.24 7.11
CA GLY A 39 15.48 -19.94 8.50
C GLY A 39 14.98 -18.60 9.00
N VAL A 40 13.88 -18.03 8.47
CA VAL A 40 13.31 -16.75 8.93
C VAL A 40 12.93 -16.79 10.41
N ARG A 41 12.42 -17.93 10.90
CA ARG A 41 11.97 -18.08 12.30
C ARG A 41 13.09 -18.47 13.28
N ARG A 42 14.33 -18.66 12.80
CA ARG A 42 15.47 -18.93 13.69
C ARG A 42 15.83 -17.66 14.45
N THR A 43 16.09 -17.77 15.76
CA THR A 43 16.42 -16.63 16.64
C THR A 43 17.68 -15.87 16.18
N LYS A 44 18.60 -16.53 15.47
CA LYS A 44 19.84 -15.94 14.91
C LYS A 44 19.70 -15.53 13.42
N SER A 45 18.48 -15.43 12.90
CA SER A 45 18.26 -15.17 11.47
C SER A 45 18.48 -13.70 11.09
N LYS A 46 19.14 -13.47 9.96
CA LYS A 46 19.34 -12.14 9.37
C LYS A 46 18.08 -11.60 8.67
N PHE A 47 17.05 -12.45 8.51
CA PHE A 47 15.87 -12.16 7.72
C PHE A 47 14.63 -11.75 8.53
N GLY A 48 14.57 -12.13 9.81
CA GLY A 48 13.36 -12.14 10.65
C GLY A 48 12.43 -10.94 10.46
N ALA A 49 12.80 -9.77 10.96
CA ALA A 49 11.96 -8.56 10.89
C ALA A 49 11.97 -7.87 9.52
N ARG A 50 12.90 -8.21 8.63
CA ARG A 50 13.10 -7.51 7.35
C ARG A 50 12.18 -8.03 6.26
N LEU A 51 11.84 -9.31 6.32
CA LEU A 51 10.94 -9.97 5.35
C LEU A 51 9.48 -10.00 5.82
N GLU A 52 9.09 -9.04 6.64
CA GLU A 52 7.70 -8.84 7.04
C GLU A 52 6.97 -7.94 6.05
N PRO A 53 5.63 -8.05 5.92
CA PRO A 53 4.83 -7.19 5.06
C PRO A 53 5.11 -5.71 5.30
N PHE A 54 4.90 -4.87 4.28
CA PHE A 54 5.20 -3.42 4.29
C PHE A 54 6.70 -3.05 4.29
N SER A 55 7.59 -4.04 4.31
CA SER A 55 9.03 -3.78 4.22
C SER A 55 9.45 -3.62 2.77
N HIS A 56 10.20 -2.55 2.49
CA HIS A 56 10.88 -2.34 1.23
C HIS A 56 12.33 -2.79 1.37
N VAL A 57 12.68 -3.82 0.60
CA VAL A 57 13.93 -4.56 0.75
C VAL A 57 14.61 -4.74 -0.59
N ASP A 58 15.92 -4.72 -0.55
CA ASP A 58 16.76 -5.20 -1.63
C ASP A 58 17.09 -6.67 -1.36
N VAL A 59 16.76 -7.54 -2.30
CA VAL A 59 16.85 -8.99 -2.11
C VAL A 59 17.73 -9.60 -3.19
N GLN A 60 18.66 -10.41 -2.72
CA GLN A 60 19.47 -11.27 -3.58
C GLN A 60 18.79 -12.64 -3.69
N PHE A 61 18.49 -13.02 -4.93
CA PHE A 61 17.90 -14.30 -5.25
C PHE A 61 18.93 -15.24 -5.89
N PHE A 62 18.79 -16.52 -5.55
CA PHE A 62 19.52 -17.62 -6.13
C PHE A 62 18.55 -18.55 -6.84
N ALA A 63 18.60 -18.55 -8.18
CA ALA A 63 17.77 -19.42 -9.00
C ALA A 63 18.53 -20.68 -9.40
N ARG A 64 17.98 -21.85 -9.07
CA ARG A 64 18.44 -23.16 -9.57
C ARG A 64 17.82 -23.41 -10.95
N GLY A 65 18.26 -22.67 -11.96
CA GLY A 65 17.76 -22.77 -13.33
C GLY A 65 17.89 -21.44 -14.08
N SER A 66 17.47 -21.41 -15.35
CA SER A 66 17.39 -20.18 -16.16
C SER A 66 16.02 -19.50 -16.05
N GLU A 67 15.05 -20.12 -15.37
CA GLU A 67 13.66 -19.66 -15.38
C GLU A 67 13.29 -19.09 -14.01
N LEU A 68 12.93 -17.81 -14.01
CA LEU A 68 12.23 -17.14 -12.90
C LEU A 68 10.71 -17.31 -13.01
N ILE A 69 10.23 -17.81 -14.15
CA ILE A 69 8.83 -17.80 -14.59
C ILE A 69 8.26 -19.24 -14.70
N GLY A 70 9.11 -20.25 -14.52
CA GLY A 70 8.75 -21.67 -14.71
C GLY A 70 9.14 -22.54 -13.51
N ARG A 71 8.12 -22.93 -12.73
CA ARG A 71 8.11 -24.10 -11.81
C ARG A 71 9.15 -24.19 -10.67
N GLY A 72 10.07 -23.24 -10.52
CA GLY A 72 11.04 -23.20 -9.41
C GLY A 72 10.96 -21.92 -8.59
N LEU A 73 10.79 -22.04 -7.26
CA LEU A 73 10.87 -20.89 -6.37
C LEU A 73 12.35 -20.52 -6.13
N PRO A 74 12.81 -19.31 -6.50
CA PRO A 74 14.16 -18.86 -6.17
C PRO A 74 14.36 -18.79 -4.65
N LEU A 75 15.61 -18.99 -4.24
CA LEU A 75 16.00 -18.88 -2.85
C LEU A 75 16.46 -17.46 -2.54
N CYS A 76 15.92 -16.85 -1.50
CA CYS A 76 16.46 -15.62 -0.93
C CYS A 76 17.73 -15.93 -0.12
N THR A 77 18.89 -15.42 -0.58
CA THR A 77 20.20 -15.63 0.06
C THR A 77 20.62 -14.46 0.93
N GLN A 78 20.23 -13.24 0.55
CA GLN A 78 20.54 -12.03 1.30
C GLN A 78 19.37 -11.03 1.18
N SER A 79 19.12 -10.30 2.26
CA SER A 79 18.15 -9.21 2.29
C SER A 79 18.73 -7.99 3.00
N GLU A 80 18.64 -6.85 2.35
CA GLU A 80 19.00 -5.55 2.89
C GLU A 80 17.76 -4.66 2.97
N THR A 81 17.59 -3.92 4.05
CA THR A 81 16.41 -3.08 4.23
C THR A 81 16.67 -1.70 3.64
N ILE A 82 15.91 -1.33 2.60
CA ILE A 82 15.93 0.01 2.03
C ILE A 82 15.06 0.94 2.87
N ALA A 83 13.82 0.52 3.15
CA ALA A 83 12.89 1.27 3.99
C ALA A 83 11.94 0.33 4.74
N ALA A 84 11.81 0.53 6.04
CA ALA A 84 10.87 -0.21 6.88
C ALA A 84 9.61 0.65 7.12
N TYR A 85 8.59 0.52 6.28
CA TYR A 85 7.31 1.24 6.48
C TYR A 85 6.44 0.60 7.56
N GLY A 86 6.68 -0.68 7.89
CA GLY A 86 5.89 -1.44 8.84
C GLY A 86 5.77 -0.80 10.23
N SER A 87 6.82 -0.18 10.77
CA SER A 87 6.79 0.43 12.12
C SER A 87 5.77 1.57 12.24
N GLY A 88 5.60 2.38 11.19
CA GLY A 88 4.63 3.49 11.16
C GLY A 88 3.21 3.09 10.77
N ILE A 89 3.02 1.86 10.25
CA ILE A 89 1.75 1.33 9.76
C ILE A 89 1.11 0.38 10.77
N VAL A 90 1.90 -0.53 11.36
CA VAL A 90 1.40 -1.59 12.26
C VAL A 90 0.92 -1.05 13.61
N THR A 91 1.36 0.15 13.99
CA THR A 91 0.97 0.80 15.24
C THR A 91 -0.45 1.40 15.23
N ASP A 92 -1.02 1.65 14.05
CA ASP A 92 -2.35 2.25 13.88
C ASP A 92 -3.24 1.29 13.07
N TYR A 93 -4.36 0.88 13.66
CA TYR A 93 -5.28 -0.07 13.04
C TYR A 93 -5.85 0.42 11.70
N ALA A 94 -6.14 1.72 11.57
CA ALA A 94 -6.68 2.28 10.34
C ALA A 94 -5.62 2.26 9.23
N ARG A 95 -4.37 2.57 9.57
CA ARG A 95 -3.26 2.50 8.62
C ARG A 95 -2.94 1.07 8.22
N TYR A 96 -2.93 0.15 9.18
CA TYR A 96 -2.71 -1.27 8.92
C TYR A 96 -3.75 -1.84 7.94
N THR A 97 -5.03 -1.51 8.14
CA THR A 97 -6.11 -1.96 7.27
C THR A 97 -5.97 -1.38 5.86
N ALA A 98 -5.73 -0.07 5.74
CA ALA A 98 -5.51 0.58 4.46
C ALA A 98 -4.27 0.02 3.74
N GLY A 99 -3.16 -0.17 4.45
CA GLY A 99 -1.94 -0.75 3.90
C GLY A 99 -2.15 -2.17 3.40
N THR A 100 -2.86 -3.00 4.18
CA THR A 100 -3.17 -4.38 3.77
C THR A 100 -4.00 -4.39 2.49
N ALA A 101 -5.04 -3.55 2.40
CA ALA A 101 -5.83 -3.39 1.18
C ALA A 101 -4.97 -2.95 -0.02
N MET A 102 -4.01 -2.04 0.18
CA MET A 102 -3.08 -1.64 -0.88
C MET A 102 -2.18 -2.77 -1.36
N LEU A 103 -1.65 -3.60 -0.44
CA LEU A 103 -0.83 -4.76 -0.79
C LEU A 103 -1.64 -5.81 -1.56
N GLU A 104 -2.84 -6.15 -1.09
CA GLU A 104 -3.73 -7.09 -1.79
C GLU A 104 -4.12 -6.57 -3.17
N THR A 105 -4.39 -5.27 -3.28
CA THR A 105 -4.74 -4.62 -4.54
C THR A 105 -3.56 -4.69 -5.52
N ALA A 106 -2.35 -4.36 -5.07
CA ALA A 106 -1.14 -4.48 -5.88
C ALA A 106 -0.86 -5.94 -6.30
N GLU A 107 -1.15 -6.90 -5.43
CA GLU A 107 -1.04 -8.33 -5.75
C GLU A 107 -1.98 -8.75 -6.89
N ARG A 108 -3.25 -8.28 -6.85
CA ARG A 108 -4.27 -8.56 -7.88
C ARG A 108 -3.98 -7.89 -9.22
N PHE A 109 -3.37 -6.71 -9.21
CA PHE A 109 -2.97 -6.04 -10.45
C PHE A 109 -1.73 -6.65 -11.12
N THR A 110 -1.05 -7.58 -10.43
CA THR A 110 0.18 -8.23 -10.90
C THR A 110 -0.02 -9.73 -11.03
N ASP A 111 -1.13 -10.12 -11.68
CA ASP A 111 -1.53 -11.52 -11.82
C ASP A 111 -0.57 -12.37 -12.67
N HIS A 112 0.17 -11.74 -13.58
CA HIS A 112 1.21 -12.39 -14.38
C HIS A 112 2.58 -12.35 -13.68
N GLU A 113 3.10 -13.53 -13.35
CA GLU A 113 4.41 -13.70 -12.72
C GLU A 113 5.51 -13.43 -13.77
N GLY A 114 6.43 -12.50 -13.49
CA GLY A 114 7.55 -12.16 -14.39
C GLY A 114 7.36 -10.94 -15.30
N GLU A 115 6.21 -10.27 -15.29
CA GLU A 115 6.00 -9.03 -16.06
C GLU A 115 6.39 -7.78 -15.24
N PRO A 116 7.27 -6.90 -15.75
CA PRO A 116 7.71 -5.72 -15.01
C PRO A 116 6.59 -4.68 -14.88
N ALA A 117 5.92 -4.69 -13.74
CA ALA A 117 4.88 -3.74 -13.35
C ALA A 117 5.46 -2.50 -12.64
N VAL A 118 6.35 -1.78 -13.34
CA VAL A 118 7.14 -0.67 -12.75
C VAL A 118 6.23 0.44 -12.19
N GLN A 119 5.15 0.78 -12.90
CA GLN A 119 4.22 1.83 -12.47
C GLN A 119 3.50 1.45 -11.18
N GLN A 120 3.03 0.20 -11.08
CA GLN A 120 2.35 -0.36 -9.92
C GLN A 120 3.30 -0.41 -8.72
N TYR A 121 4.54 -0.82 -8.95
CA TYR A 121 5.59 -0.79 -7.93
C TYR A 121 5.82 0.64 -7.40
N LEU A 122 5.99 1.63 -8.27
CA LEU A 122 6.20 3.03 -7.86
C LEU A 122 4.99 3.60 -7.11
N LEU A 123 3.77 3.30 -7.57
CA LEU A 123 2.53 3.70 -6.90
C LEU A 123 2.43 3.10 -5.50
N LEU A 124 2.76 1.80 -5.35
CA LEU A 124 2.74 1.14 -4.06
C LEU A 124 3.79 1.72 -3.10
N VAL A 125 5.03 1.94 -3.56
CA VAL A 125 6.08 2.57 -2.76
C VAL A 125 5.65 3.97 -2.30
N GLY A 126 5.11 4.78 -3.20
CA GLY A 126 4.63 6.13 -2.90
C GLY A 126 3.49 6.13 -1.89
N GLY A 127 2.50 5.24 -2.09
CA GLY A 127 1.35 5.10 -1.21
C GLY A 127 1.70 4.57 0.18
N LEU A 128 2.59 3.58 0.29
CA LEU A 128 3.07 3.10 1.59
C LEU A 128 3.87 4.18 2.34
N ARG A 129 4.65 4.98 1.61
CA ARG A 129 5.39 6.10 2.18
C ARG A 129 4.46 7.19 2.73
N THR A 130 3.39 7.56 2.01
CA THR A 130 2.41 8.55 2.49
C THR A 130 1.58 8.03 3.66
N LEU A 131 1.24 6.75 3.63
CA LEU A 131 0.54 6.04 4.70
C LEU A 131 1.38 5.98 5.98
N ALA A 132 2.65 5.60 5.88
CA ALA A 132 3.57 5.52 7.02
C ALA A 132 3.81 6.89 7.68
N ARG A 133 3.77 7.99 6.90
CA ARG A 133 3.88 9.37 7.40
C ARG A 133 2.60 9.90 8.05
N GLY A 134 1.47 9.20 7.93
CA GLY A 134 0.20 9.60 8.53
C GLY A 134 -0.59 10.66 7.76
N SER A 135 -0.35 10.81 6.46
CA SER A 135 -1.07 11.78 5.61
C SER A 135 -2.39 11.26 5.03
N THR A 136 -2.96 10.21 5.61
CA THR A 136 -4.27 9.71 5.18
C THR A 136 -5.33 10.77 5.48
N PRO A 137 -6.09 11.26 4.49
CA PRO A 137 -7.25 12.09 4.78
C PRO A 137 -8.13 11.26 5.70
N ARG A 138 -8.36 11.78 6.91
CA ARG A 138 -9.24 11.15 7.87
C ARG A 138 -10.58 11.04 7.16
N THR A 139 -10.96 9.84 6.72
CA THR A 139 -12.38 9.52 6.62
C THR A 139 -12.85 9.47 8.06
N SER A 140 -13.07 10.65 8.63
CA SER A 140 -13.67 10.80 9.93
C SER A 140 -14.98 10.02 9.85
N SER A 141 -15.03 8.91 10.57
CA SER A 141 -16.26 8.50 11.22
C SER A 141 -16.62 9.58 12.24
N SER A 142 -16.98 10.76 11.74
CA SER A 142 -18.01 11.54 12.37
C SER A 142 -19.25 10.68 12.22
N THR A 143 -19.50 9.82 13.19
CA THR A 143 -20.88 9.45 13.51
C THR A 143 -21.55 10.80 13.74
N PRO A 144 -22.49 11.26 12.88
CA PRO A 144 -23.32 12.37 13.31
C PRO A 144 -24.03 11.84 14.55
N SER A 145 -23.67 12.36 15.72
CA SER A 145 -24.51 12.23 16.89
C SER A 145 -25.79 12.95 16.53
N CYS A 146 -26.74 12.20 15.99
CA CYS A 146 -28.11 12.63 15.87
C CYS A 146 -28.63 12.66 17.30
N SER A 147 -28.28 13.71 18.04
CA SER A 147 -28.96 14.05 19.27
C SER A 147 -30.39 14.32 18.87
N ALA A 148 -31.26 13.35 19.11
CA ALA A 148 -32.69 13.47 18.95
C ALA A 148 -33.17 14.63 19.82
N ARG A 149 -33.21 15.83 19.22
CA ARG A 149 -33.89 16.98 19.77
C ARG A 149 -35.36 16.75 19.50
N SER A 150 -36.06 16.30 20.53
CA SER A 150 -37.52 16.20 20.60
C SER A 150 -38.17 17.52 20.15
N PRO A 151 -39.18 17.49 19.27
CA PRO A 151 -39.96 18.69 18.98
C PRO A 151 -40.95 18.94 20.12
N SER A 152 -40.68 19.95 20.93
CA SER A 152 -41.68 20.54 21.83
C SER A 152 -42.74 21.26 21.00
N THR A 153 -43.97 20.81 21.19
CA THR A 153 -45.29 21.42 21.01
C THR A 153 -45.36 22.82 20.37
N ALA A 154 -46.19 22.86 19.34
CA ALA A 154 -46.68 23.99 18.58
C ALA A 154 -47.02 25.25 19.38
N THR A 155 -46.70 26.41 18.79
CA THR A 155 -47.56 27.60 18.74
C THR A 155 -47.16 28.46 17.53
N ARG A 156 -48.13 28.71 16.62
CA ARG A 156 -48.08 29.64 15.47
C ARG A 156 -47.96 31.11 15.98
N PRO A 157 -47.47 32.09 15.19
CA PRO A 157 -48.24 32.74 14.09
C PRO A 157 -47.40 32.99 12.81
N ALA A 158 -47.95 32.81 11.61
CA ALA A 158 -48.64 33.80 10.76
C ALA A 158 -47.74 34.78 9.98
N SER A 159 -47.91 34.71 8.65
CA SER A 159 -47.79 35.75 7.63
C SER A 159 -46.47 36.52 7.46
N THR A 160 -45.86 36.40 6.27
CA THR A 160 -45.80 37.48 5.24
C THR A 160 -44.63 37.24 4.27
N THR A 161 -45.01 36.89 3.03
CA THR A 161 -44.54 37.44 1.75
C THR A 161 -43.05 37.66 1.44
N ALA A 162 -42.67 37.12 0.26
CA ALA A 162 -41.58 37.54 -0.64
C ALA A 162 -40.14 37.17 -0.21
N ARG A 163 -39.18 36.86 -1.08
CA ARG A 163 -39.08 36.95 -2.55
C ARG A 163 -37.86 36.10 -2.98
N ALA A 164 -37.88 35.66 -4.23
CA ALA A 164 -36.75 35.11 -4.96
C ALA A 164 -35.56 36.10 -5.06
N ALA A 165 -34.34 35.56 -5.06
CA ALA A 165 -33.14 36.07 -5.75
C ALA A 165 -32.01 35.04 -5.49
N ASP A 166 -31.71 34.17 -6.45
CA ASP A 166 -30.79 34.39 -7.58
C ASP A 166 -29.30 34.20 -7.21
N CYS A 167 -28.77 33.06 -7.66
CA CYS A 167 -27.37 32.87 -8.00
C CYS A 167 -26.92 33.95 -8.99
N PRO A 168 -25.64 34.33 -8.94
CA PRO A 168 -24.90 34.32 -10.19
C PRO A 168 -23.55 33.60 -10.08
N ALA A 169 -23.37 32.66 -11.00
CA ALA A 169 -22.08 32.23 -11.48
C ALA A 169 -21.25 33.44 -11.97
N ARG A 170 -19.95 33.45 -11.69
CA ARG A 170 -19.03 34.36 -12.38
C ARG A 170 -17.80 33.61 -12.91
N THR A 171 -17.76 33.66 -14.23
CA THR A 171 -16.90 33.14 -15.28
C THR A 171 -15.42 33.56 -15.13
N VAL A 172 -14.54 32.58 -15.42
CA VAL A 172 -13.26 32.61 -16.16
C VAL A 172 -12.45 33.92 -16.20
N SER A 173 -11.16 33.83 -15.84
CA SER A 173 -10.12 34.64 -16.48
C SER A 173 -8.80 33.87 -16.53
N SER A 174 -8.49 33.35 -17.71
CA SER A 174 -7.18 32.90 -18.16
C SER A 174 -6.19 34.08 -18.24
N ARG A 175 -4.99 33.94 -17.68
CA ARG A 175 -3.82 34.73 -18.08
C ARG A 175 -2.54 33.90 -17.93
N SER A 176 -2.04 33.45 -19.08
CA SER A 176 -0.62 33.18 -19.32
C SER A 176 0.08 34.50 -19.62
N PRO A 177 1.35 34.65 -19.25
CA PRO A 177 2.29 35.44 -20.04
C PRO A 177 3.35 34.55 -20.67
N ARG A 178 3.64 34.86 -21.93
CA ARG A 178 4.71 34.35 -22.80
C ARG A 178 5.82 35.40 -22.85
N ALA A 179 7.02 34.94 -23.23
CA ALA A 179 8.21 35.70 -23.68
C ALA A 179 8.97 36.44 -22.58
N GLU A 180 10.30 36.46 -22.54
CA GLU A 180 11.35 36.19 -23.54
C GLU A 180 12.41 35.19 -23.05
#